data_AF-A0A957KLJ0-F1
#
_entry.id   AF-A0A957KLJ0-F1
#
_cell.length_a   1.000
_cell.length_b   1.000
_cell.length_c   1.000
_cell.angle_alpha   90.00
_cell.angle_beta   90.00
_cell.angle_gamma   90.00
#
_symmetry.space_group_name_H-M   'P 1'
#
loop_
_entity.id
_entity.type
_entity.pdbx_description
1 polymer ?
#
loop_
_entity_poly.entity_id
_entity_poly.type
_entity_poly.pdbx_seq_one_letter_code
_entity_poly.pdbx_strand_id
1 'polypeptide(L)'
;MSEIVGPVARLYILDYGLFQVHANGRVIGIPGFLIQTAGGQNILVDTGFPIRYTEDAEAATLADGLEVFGRVLAMGPENQPAPQLAKVSLRPEDIDLVIMTHSDIDHVGGIA
;
A
#
# COMPACT_ATOMS: atom_id res chain seq x y z
N MET A 1 23.25 -2.85 7.88
CA MET A 1 22.42 -2.61 6.69
C MET A 1 22.69 -3.74 5.71
N SER A 2 21.69 -4.51 5.31
CA SER A 2 21.86 -5.46 4.21
C SER A 2 21.91 -4.68 2.90
N GLU A 3 22.98 -4.82 2.13
CA GLU A 3 23.05 -4.24 0.80
C GLU A 3 22.00 -4.90 -0.11
N ILE A 4 21.46 -4.15 -1.07
CA ILE A 4 20.60 -4.70 -2.13
C ILE A 4 21.51 -5.48 -3.10
N VAL A 5 21.26 -6.78 -3.26
CA VAL A 5 22.09 -7.68 -4.06
C VAL A 5 21.38 -8.00 -5.37
N GLY A 6 22.05 -7.69 -6.48
CA GLY A 6 21.61 -8.02 -7.84
C GLY A 6 20.56 -7.04 -8.42
N PRO A 7 20.31 -7.12 -9.75
CA PRO A 7 19.32 -6.28 -10.42
C PRO A 7 17.89 -6.65 -10.02
N VAL A 8 16.93 -5.78 -10.36
CA VAL A 8 15.50 -6.09 -10.28
C VAL A 8 15.17 -7.23 -11.26
N ALA A 9 14.61 -8.31 -10.74
CA ALA A 9 14.14 -9.45 -11.52
C ALA A 9 12.64 -9.34 -11.85
N ARG A 10 11.83 -8.85 -10.89
CA ARG A 10 10.38 -8.66 -11.05
C ARG A 10 9.92 -7.41 -10.33
N LEU A 11 8.90 -6.75 -10.89
CA LEU A 11 8.17 -5.64 -10.29
C LEU A 11 6.69 -5.97 -10.35
N TYR A 12 6.02 -5.91 -9.19
CA TYR A 12 4.59 -6.06 -9.07
C TYR A 12 3.98 -4.73 -8.64
N ILE A 13 2.79 -4.45 -9.16
CA ILE A 13 1.94 -3.35 -8.70
C ILE A 13 0.89 -3.97 -7.78
N LEU A 14 0.81 -3.47 -6.55
CA LEU A 14 -0.13 -3.91 -5.53
C LEU A 14 -1.32 -2.94 -5.53
N ASP A 15 -2.53 -3.50 -5.47
CA ASP A 15 -3.76 -2.73 -5.46
C ASP A 15 -4.21 -2.48 -4.01
N TYR A 16 -3.99 -1.26 -3.51
CA TYR A 16 -4.43 -0.82 -2.19
C TYR A 16 -5.74 -0.01 -2.21
N GLY A 17 -6.49 -0.09 -3.31
CA GLY A 17 -7.82 0.46 -3.42
C GLY A 17 -7.92 1.66 -4.33
N LEU A 18 -9.08 2.32 -4.28
CA LEU A 18 -9.47 3.39 -5.18
C LEU A 18 -9.92 4.61 -4.38
N PHE A 19 -9.47 5.78 -4.79
CA PHE A 19 -9.72 7.05 -4.12
C PHE A 19 -10.22 8.11 -5.10
N GLN A 20 -11.09 8.99 -4.64
CA GLN A 20 -11.53 10.17 -5.39
C GLN A 20 -11.04 11.45 -4.74
N VAL A 21 -10.31 12.27 -5.49
CA VAL A 21 -9.84 13.58 -5.05
C VAL A 21 -10.95 14.62 -5.25
N HIS A 22 -11.31 15.38 -4.21
CA HIS A 22 -12.41 16.35 -4.29
C HIS A 22 -12.08 17.56 -5.17
N ALA A 23 -10.82 17.98 -5.23
CA ALA A 23 -10.40 19.18 -5.97
C ALA A 23 -10.82 19.19 -7.46
N ASN A 24 -10.92 18.01 -8.09
CA ASN A 24 -11.29 17.89 -9.50
C ASN A 24 -12.12 16.62 -9.82
N GLY A 25 -12.54 15.86 -8.81
CA GLY A 25 -13.30 14.62 -8.97
C GLY A 25 -12.51 13.45 -9.57
N ARG A 26 -11.19 13.59 -9.78
CA ARG A 26 -10.36 12.54 -10.37
C ARG A 26 -10.35 11.30 -9.48
N VAL A 27 -10.54 10.15 -10.12
CA VAL A 27 -10.41 8.84 -9.51
C VAL A 27 -8.99 8.33 -9.73
N ILE A 28 -8.32 7.94 -8.65
CA ILE A 28 -6.94 7.43 -8.64
C ILE A 28 -6.90 6.08 -7.90
N GLY A 29 -6.03 5.18 -8.34
CA GLY A 29 -5.69 4.02 -7.53
C GLY A 29 -4.71 4.42 -6.43
N ILE A 30 -4.70 3.65 -5.34
CA ILE A 30 -3.66 3.69 -4.31
C ILE A 30 -2.72 2.52 -4.59
N PRO A 31 -1.52 2.75 -5.17
CA PRO A 31 -0.61 1.68 -5.49
C PRO A 31 0.41 1.43 -4.37
N GLY A 32 0.75 0.17 -4.17
CA GLY A 32 2.05 -0.22 -3.60
C GLY A 32 2.88 -0.93 -4.67
N PHE A 33 4.15 -1.21 -4.35
CA PHE A 33 4.99 -2.01 -5.23
C PHE A 33 5.76 -3.07 -4.48
N LEU A 34 5.91 -4.24 -5.10
CA LEU A 34 6.85 -5.26 -4.64
C LEU A 34 7.94 -5.41 -5.69
N ILE A 35 9.18 -5.21 -5.28
CA ILE A 35 10.37 -5.44 -6.08
C ILE A 35 11.01 -6.74 -5.61
N GLN A 36 11.27 -7.65 -6.53
CA GLN A 36 12.07 -8.85 -6.27
C GLN A 36 13.39 -8.76 -7.00
N THR A 37 14.51 -8.91 -6.29
CA THR A 37 15.85 -8.87 -6.87
C THR A 37 16.30 -10.25 -7.34
N ALA A 38 17.26 -10.30 -8.27
CA ALA A 38 17.91 -11.54 -8.65
C ALA A 38 18.72 -12.17 -7.51
N GLY A 39 19.06 -11.39 -6.48
CA GLY A 39 19.67 -11.87 -5.23
C GLY A 39 18.67 -12.44 -4.22
N GLY A 40 17.38 -12.48 -4.55
CA GLY A 40 16.34 -13.11 -3.74
C GLY A 40 15.68 -12.21 -2.69
N GLN A 41 15.95 -10.89 -2.71
CA GLN A 41 15.34 -9.96 -1.76
C GLN A 41 13.96 -9.50 -2.22
N ASN A 42 13.04 -9.36 -1.26
CA ASN A 42 11.70 -8.80 -1.43
C ASN A 42 11.66 -7.41 -0.79
N ILE A 43 11.48 -6.38 -1.63
CA ILE A 43 11.42 -4.99 -1.20
C ILE A 43 10.01 -4.48 -1.43
N LEU A 44 9.32 -4.11 -0.35
CA LEU A 44 7.99 -3.51 -0.40
C LEU A 44 8.12 -1.99 -0.46
N VAL A 45 7.37 -1.34 -1.35
CA VAL A 45 7.30 0.11 -1.49
C VAL A 45 5.89 0.56 -1.13
N ASP A 46 5.78 1.33 -0.05
CA ASP A 46 4.54 1.79 0.57
C ASP A 46 3.59 0.65 0.99
N THR A 47 2.57 0.99 1.79
CA THR A 47 1.75 0.00 2.51
C THR A 47 0.25 0.28 2.54
N GLY A 48 -0.22 1.28 1.80
CA GLY A 48 -1.65 1.60 1.71
C GLY A 48 -2.18 2.31 2.96
N PHE A 49 -3.50 2.30 3.11
CA PHE A 49 -4.22 2.88 4.24
C PHE A 49 -4.27 1.93 5.46
N PRO A 50 -4.46 2.46 6.69
CA PRO A 50 -4.67 1.67 7.90
C PRO A 50 -5.86 0.70 7.78
N ILE A 51 -5.76 -0.46 8.44
CA ILE A 51 -6.76 -1.54 8.36
C ILE A 51 -8.21 -1.09 8.61
N ARG A 52 -8.45 -0.11 9.49
CA ARG A 52 -9.79 0.43 9.78
C ARG A 52 -10.50 1.03 8.55
N TYR A 53 -9.76 1.45 7.53
CA TYR A 53 -10.36 1.89 6.26
C TYR A 53 -10.98 0.75 5.45
N THR A 54 -10.58 -0.50 5.70
CA THR A 54 -11.20 -1.68 5.08
C THR A 54 -12.50 -2.10 5.79
N GLU A 55 -12.68 -1.66 7.03
CA GLU A 55 -13.83 -2.01 7.88
C GLU A 55 -14.95 -0.97 7.73
N ASP A 56 -14.60 0.31 7.86
CA ASP A 56 -15.51 1.44 7.68
C ASP A 56 -14.71 2.65 7.17
N ALA A 57 -14.61 2.77 5.85
CA ALA A 57 -13.85 3.84 5.20
C ALA A 57 -14.43 5.24 5.49
N GLU A 58 -15.74 5.37 5.68
CA GLU A 58 -16.40 6.65 5.92
C GLU A 58 -16.10 7.15 7.34
N ALA A 59 -16.27 6.28 8.35
CA ALA A 59 -15.92 6.61 9.72
C ALA A 59 -14.41 6.87 9.87
N ALA A 60 -13.57 6.07 9.21
CA ALA A 60 -12.12 6.25 9.18
C ALA A 60 -11.73 7.60 8.56
N THR A 61 -12.34 7.98 7.43
CA THR A 61 -12.11 9.26 6.76
C THR A 61 -12.42 10.44 7.69
N LEU A 62 -13.57 10.40 8.36
CA LEU A 62 -13.99 11.45 9.31
C LEU A 62 -13.05 11.55 10.51
N ALA A 63 -12.61 10.41 11.06
CA ALA A 63 -11.71 10.39 12.22
C ALA A 63 -10.34 11.03 11.92
N ASP A 64 -9.87 10.94 10.68
CA ASP A 64 -8.59 11.52 10.26
C ASP A 64 -8.70 12.91 9.62
N GLY A 65 -9.92 13.43 9.45
CA GLY A 65 -10.13 14.71 8.76
C GLY A 65 -9.83 14.65 7.25
N LEU A 66 -9.90 13.47 6.63
CA LEU A 66 -9.53 13.27 5.22
C LEU A 66 -10.65 13.72 4.25
N GLU A 67 -11.86 13.98 4.75
CA GLU A 67 -13.02 14.36 3.95
C GLU A 67 -12.83 15.66 3.16
N VAL A 68 -11.95 16.55 3.63
CA VAL A 68 -11.61 17.79 2.91
C VAL A 68 -10.80 17.52 1.64
N PHE A 69 -10.06 16.41 1.62
CA PHE A 69 -9.17 16.04 0.51
C PHE A 69 -9.87 15.16 -0.52
N GLY A 70 -10.66 14.19 -0.05
CA GLY A 70 -11.32 13.23 -0.93
C GLY A 70 -12.08 12.16 -0.18
N ARG A 71 -12.33 11.05 -0.87
CA ARG A 71 -13.01 9.88 -0.30
C ARG A 71 -12.49 8.58 -0.89
N VAL A 72 -12.45 7.54 -0.07
CA VAL A 72 -12.23 6.17 -0.52
C VAL A 72 -13.47 5.70 -1.29
N LEU A 73 -13.27 5.14 -2.49
CA LEU A 73 -14.33 4.58 -3.33
C LEU A 73 -14.41 3.06 -3.23
N ALA A 74 -13.27 2.40 -3.12
CA ALA A 74 -13.19 0.95 -3.02
C ALA A 74 -11.97 0.57 -2.19
N MET A 75 -12.21 -0.09 -1.07
CA MET A 75 -11.17 -0.68 -0.24
C MET A 75 -11.79 -1.79 0.61
N GLY A 76 -11.30 -3.01 0.42
CA GLY A 76 -11.65 -4.16 1.25
C GLY A 76 -10.41 -4.78 1.89
N PRO A 77 -10.58 -5.82 2.71
CA PRO A 77 -9.46 -6.53 3.32
C PRO A 77 -8.41 -7.01 2.31
N GLU A 78 -8.82 -7.35 1.09
CA GLU A 78 -7.94 -7.75 -0.02
C GLU A 78 -6.97 -6.65 -0.46
N ASN A 79 -7.25 -5.38 -0.17
CA ASN A 79 -6.41 -4.24 -0.49
C ASN A 79 -5.32 -3.97 0.55
N GLN A 80 -5.15 -4.85 1.54
CA GLN A 80 -4.07 -4.72 2.53
C GLN A 80 -2.78 -5.38 2.04
N PRO A 81 -1.60 -5.01 2.60
CA PRO A 81 -0.32 -5.59 2.20
C PRO A 81 -0.30 -7.12 2.26
N ALA A 82 -0.75 -7.73 3.37
CA ALA A 82 -0.69 -9.18 3.53
C ALA A 82 -1.50 -9.95 2.45
N PRO A 83 -2.77 -9.61 2.17
CA PRO A 83 -3.51 -10.25 1.08
C PRO A 83 -2.93 -9.98 -0.32
N GLN A 84 -2.38 -8.80 -0.59
CA GLN A 84 -1.72 -8.51 -1.87
C GLN A 84 -0.42 -9.33 -2.04
N LEU A 85 0.40 -9.45 -0.99
CA LEU A 85 1.61 -10.29 -0.98
C LEU A 85 1.28 -11.78 -1.15
N ALA A 86 0.18 -12.24 -0.55
CA ALA A 86 -0.26 -13.62 -0.67
C ALA A 86 -0.58 -14.03 -2.11
N LYS A 87 -0.97 -13.09 -2.99
CA LYS A 87 -1.20 -13.34 -4.43
C LYS A 87 0.06 -13.83 -5.17
N VAL A 88 1.24 -13.58 -4.61
CA VAL A 88 2.54 -14.03 -5.12
C VAL A 88 3.24 -14.98 -4.16
N SER A 89 2.48 -15.64 -3.28
CA SER A 89 2.96 -16.61 -2.30
C SER A 89 3.98 -16.05 -1.29
N LEU A 90 3.86 -14.77 -0.94
CA LEU A 90 4.66 -14.12 0.11
C LEU A 90 3.80 -13.75 1.32
N ARG A 91 4.45 -13.62 2.46
CA ARG A 91 3.90 -13.06 3.71
C ARG A 91 4.68 -11.79 4.10
N PRO A 92 4.14 -10.95 5.00
CA PRO A 92 4.86 -9.78 5.49
C PRO A 92 6.25 -10.11 6.07
N GLU A 93 6.41 -11.26 6.73
CA GLU A 93 7.70 -11.69 7.31
C GLU A 93 8.76 -12.04 6.26
N ASP A 94 8.35 -12.22 4.99
CA ASP A 94 9.25 -12.52 3.88
C ASP A 94 9.78 -11.22 3.21
N ILE A 95 9.40 -10.04 3.70
CA ILE A 95 9.87 -8.73 3.22
C ILE A 95 11.17 -8.32 3.94
N ASP A 96 12.22 -8.07 3.16
CA ASP A 96 13.54 -7.71 3.67
C ASP A 96 13.69 -6.20 3.95
N LEU A 97 12.97 -5.38 3.18
CA LEU A 97 13.05 -3.93 3.24
C LEU A 97 11.70 -3.31 2.89
N VAL A 98 11.26 -2.33 3.69
CA VAL A 98 10.16 -1.43 3.34
C VAL A 98 10.74 -0.07 2.96
N ILE A 99 10.41 0.40 1.76
CA ILE A 99 10.67 1.76 1.31
C ILE A 99 9.38 2.55 1.49
N MET A 100 9.40 3.50 2.42
CA MET A 100 8.35 4.51 2.55
C MET A 100 8.72 5.69 1.65
N THR A 101 7.92 5.95 0.62
CA THR A 101 8.19 7.06 -0.31
C THR A 101 8.00 8.41 0.37
N HIS A 102 6.95 8.54 1.19
CA HIS A 102 6.64 9.66 2.07
C HIS A 102 5.62 9.22 3.13
N SER A 103 5.17 10.15 3.97
CA SER A 103 4.43 9.85 5.20
C SER A 103 2.92 10.16 5.13
N ASP A 104 2.36 10.29 3.94
CA ASP A 104 0.91 10.45 3.81
C ASP A 104 0.21 9.13 4.19
N ILE A 105 -1.04 9.24 4.68
CA ILE A 105 -1.74 8.15 5.36
C ILE A 105 -1.94 6.90 4.48
N ASP A 106 -2.01 7.09 3.16
CA ASP A 106 -2.16 6.04 2.16
C ASP A 106 -0.85 5.35 1.77
N HIS A 107 0.27 5.77 2.36
CA HIS A 107 1.59 5.16 2.14
C HIS A 107 2.09 4.37 3.36
N VAL A 108 1.66 4.74 4.56
CA VAL A 108 2.23 4.24 5.84
C VAL A 108 1.28 3.35 6.65
N GLY A 109 0.07 3.13 6.17
CA GLY A 109 -1.00 2.50 6.94
C GLY A 109 -0.75 1.07 7.39
N GLY A 110 0.14 0.33 6.71
CA GLY A 110 0.52 -1.04 7.06
C GLY A 110 1.86 -1.17 7.80
N ILE A 111 2.45 -0.06 8.27
CA ILE A 111 3.75 -0.06 8.99
C ILE A 111 3.58 -0.26 10.52
N ALA A 112 2.38 -0.05 11.06
CA ALA A 112 2.09 -0.07 12.50
C ALA A 112 1.15 -1.19 12.93
#